data_AF-A3MSX8-F1
#
_entry.id   AF-A3MSX8-F1
#
_cell.length_a   1.000
_cell.length_b   1.000
_cell.length_c   1.000
_cell.angle_alpha   90.00
_cell.angle_beta   90.00
_cell.angle_gamma   90.00
#
_symmetry.space_group_name_H-M   'P 1'
#
loop_
_entity.id
_entity.type
_entity.pdbx_description
1 polymer ?
#
loop_
_entity_poly.entity_id
_entity_poly.type
_entity_poly.pdbx_seq_one_letter_code
_entity_poly.pdbx_strand_id
1 'polypeptide(L)'
;MFKYFKALEERGLGEWVDRAFPTAAVFRLIEEAAGATAEEVVERLVEVIAPNIHPEVAGEVVGHRGEGAVLVVARAVALWYLQVAEELGVVRVRRR
;
A
#
# COMPACT_ATOMS: atom_id res chain seq x y z
N MET A 1 4.22 -1.32 10.19
CA MET A 1 3.87 -0.46 9.05
C MET A 1 4.92 0.64 8.83
N PHE A 2 5.32 1.37 9.88
CA PHE A 2 6.35 2.42 9.78
C PHE A 2 7.77 1.97 9.41
N LYS A 3 8.14 0.68 9.47
CA LYS A 3 9.53 0.27 9.20
C LYS A 3 9.98 0.58 7.77
N TYR A 4 9.10 0.42 6.79
CA TYR A 4 9.43 0.73 5.40
C TYR A 4 9.57 2.23 5.16
N PHE A 5 8.57 3.03 5.55
CA PHE A 5 8.63 4.49 5.42
C PHE A 5 9.77 5.11 6.22
N LYS A 6 9.99 4.65 7.46
CA LYS A 6 11.15 5.05 8.27
C LYS A 6 12.47 4.69 7.58
N ALA A 7 12.58 3.51 6.99
CA ALA A 7 13.78 3.10 6.27
C ALA A 7 14.03 3.97 5.02
N LEU A 8 12.99 4.43 4.33
CA LEU A 8 13.10 5.41 3.24
C LEU A 8 13.59 6.77 3.76
N GLU A 9 12.97 7.29 4.83
CA GLU A 9 13.34 8.58 5.43
C GLU A 9 14.79 8.60 5.92
N GLU A 10 15.22 7.55 6.65
CA GLU A 10 16.59 7.40 7.15
C GLU A 10 17.64 7.38 6.03
N ARG A 11 17.23 7.05 4.79
CA ARG A 11 18.09 7.00 3.59
C ARG A 11 17.99 8.25 2.73
N GLY A 12 17.21 9.25 3.15
CA GLY A 12 16.96 10.45 2.35
C GLY A 12 16.09 10.20 1.12
N LEU A 13 15.39 9.07 1.06
CA LEU A 13 14.52 8.66 -0.06
C LEU A 13 13.10 9.23 0.12
N GLY A 14 12.98 10.50 0.52
CA GLY A 14 11.69 11.14 0.80
C GLY A 14 10.72 11.12 -0.38
N GLU A 15 11.23 11.23 -1.61
CA GLU A 15 10.40 11.14 -2.82
C GLU A 15 9.66 9.80 -2.95
N TRP A 16 10.23 8.72 -2.42
CA TRP A 16 9.61 7.39 -2.44
C TRP A 16 8.53 7.25 -1.38
N VAL A 17 8.64 8.02 -0.30
CA VAL A 17 7.56 8.16 0.69
C VAL A 17 6.37 8.80 -0.01
N ASP A 18 6.58 9.95 -0.65
CA ASP A 18 5.50 10.69 -1.35
C ASP A 18 4.81 9.84 -2.43
N ARG A 19 5.57 9.06 -3.21
CA ARG A 19 5.03 8.16 -4.24
C ARG A 19 4.16 7.03 -3.67
N ALA A 20 4.47 6.58 -2.45
CA ALA A 20 3.76 5.51 -1.77
C ALA A 20 2.66 6.02 -0.81
N PHE A 21 2.42 7.34 -0.75
CA PHE A 21 1.29 7.92 -0.03
C PHE A 21 0.00 7.87 -0.88
N PRO A 22 -1.18 7.63 -0.26
CA PRO A 22 -2.42 7.49 -0.99
C PRO A 22 -2.83 8.81 -1.62
N THR A 23 -3.27 8.75 -2.88
CA THR A 23 -3.80 9.91 -3.61
C THR A 23 -5.32 9.88 -3.67
N ALA A 24 -5.95 10.98 -4.08
CA ALA A 24 -7.39 10.99 -4.36
C ALA A 24 -7.81 9.94 -5.42
N ALA A 25 -6.92 9.57 -6.35
CA ALA A 25 -7.18 8.52 -7.33
C ALA A 25 -7.26 7.13 -6.68
N VAL A 26 -6.42 6.86 -5.67
CA VAL A 26 -6.47 5.64 -4.88
C VAL A 26 -7.81 5.52 -4.15
N PHE A 27 -8.26 6.60 -3.48
CA PHE A 27 -9.54 6.56 -2.77
C PHE A 27 -10.73 6.33 -3.71
N ARG A 28 -10.73 6.95 -4.91
CA ARG A 28 -11.74 6.65 -5.94
C ARG A 28 -11.74 5.19 -6.37
N LEU A 29 -10.58 4.57 -6.52
CA LEU A 29 -10.49 3.14 -6.86
C LEU A 29 -11.10 2.26 -5.75
N ILE A 30 -10.91 2.63 -4.49
CA ILE A 30 -11.53 1.95 -3.33
C ILE A 30 -13.06 2.14 -3.35
N GLU A 31 -13.54 3.34 -3.64
CA GLU A 31 -14.98 3.65 -3.78
C GLU A 31 -15.63 2.87 -4.94
N GLU A 32 -14.99 2.86 -6.11
CA GLU A 32 -15.46 2.16 -7.31
C GLU A 32 -15.53 0.64 -7.12
N ALA A 33 -14.76 0.11 -6.17
CA ALA A 33 -14.82 -1.29 -5.79
C ALA A 33 -15.97 -1.60 -4.79
N ALA A 34 -16.96 -0.72 -4.67
CA ALA A 34 -18.17 -0.97 -3.89
C ALA A 34 -18.82 -2.32 -4.27
N GLY A 35 -18.94 -3.21 -3.28
CA GLY A 35 -19.48 -4.57 -3.46
C GLY A 35 -18.42 -5.66 -3.68
N ALA A 36 -17.16 -5.29 -3.91
CA ALA A 36 -16.04 -6.22 -3.88
C ALA A 36 -15.67 -6.60 -2.44
N THR A 37 -14.98 -7.73 -2.28
CA THR A 37 -14.40 -8.16 -1.02
C THR A 37 -13.15 -7.33 -0.69
N ALA A 38 -12.79 -7.28 0.59
CA ALA A 38 -11.55 -6.64 1.05
C ALA A 38 -10.32 -7.13 0.27
N GLU A 39 -10.27 -8.43 -0.01
CA GLU A 39 -9.17 -9.07 -0.72
C GLU A 39 -9.07 -8.60 -2.17
N GLU A 40 -10.19 -8.55 -2.90
CA GLU A 40 -10.22 -8.04 -4.28
C GLU A 40 -9.79 -6.57 -4.37
N VAL A 41 -10.19 -5.74 -3.40
CA VAL A 41 -9.74 -4.34 -3.31
C VAL A 41 -8.23 -4.27 -3.08
N VAL A 42 -7.72 -5.07 -2.15
CA VAL A 42 -6.29 -5.12 -1.82
C VAL A 42 -5.47 -5.58 -3.02
N GLU A 43 -5.89 -6.61 -3.75
CA GLU A 43 -5.18 -7.07 -4.95
C GLU A 43 -5.09 -5.98 -6.03
N ARG A 44 -6.20 -5.27 -6.30
CA ARG A 44 -6.18 -4.13 -7.24
C ARG A 44 -5.26 -3.01 -6.77
N LEU A 45 -5.25 -2.71 -5.47
CA LEU A 45 -4.36 -1.70 -4.90
C LEU A 45 -2.89 -2.12 -5.00
N VAL A 46 -2.58 -3.40 -4.81
CA VAL A 46 -1.20 -3.91 -4.94
C VAL A 46 -0.64 -3.64 -6.33
N GLU A 47 -1.42 -3.86 -7.39
CA GLU A 47 -1.00 -3.57 -8.77
C GLU A 47 -0.64 -2.10 -8.98
N VAL A 48 -1.39 -1.18 -8.35
CA VAL A 48 -1.16 0.27 -8.43
C VAL A 48 0.01 0.72 -7.56
N ILE A 49 0.20 0.09 -6.41
CA ILE A 49 1.19 0.50 -5.40
C ILE A 49 2.57 -0.09 -5.69
N ALA A 50 2.66 -1.33 -6.18
CA ALA A 50 3.93 -2.05 -6.35
C ALA A 50 4.99 -1.27 -7.16
N PRO A 51 4.65 -0.56 -8.26
CA PRO A 51 5.62 0.26 -8.99
C PRO A 51 6.21 1.43 -8.18
N ASN A 52 5.53 1.84 -7.11
CA ASN A 52 5.94 2.93 -6.22
C ASN A 52 6.72 2.44 -4.99
N ILE A 53 7.05 1.15 -4.92
CA ILE A 53 7.83 0.58 -3.84
C ILE A 53 9.29 0.46 -4.25
N HIS A 54 10.19 1.00 -3.43
CA HIS A 54 11.62 0.89 -3.63
C HIS A 54 12.08 -0.55 -3.35
N PRO A 55 12.62 -1.28 -4.35
CA PRO A 55 12.84 -2.72 -4.24
C PRO A 55 13.93 -3.09 -3.21
N GLU A 56 15.01 -2.31 -3.13
CA GLU A 56 16.10 -2.58 -2.18
C GLU A 56 15.66 -2.41 -0.73
N VAL A 57 15.00 -1.29 -0.41
CA VAL A 57 14.46 -1.01 0.93
C VAL A 57 13.37 -2.02 1.31
N ALA A 58 12.50 -2.39 0.36
CA ALA A 58 11.52 -3.45 0.59
C ALA A 58 12.22 -4.77 0.97
N GLY A 59 13.29 -5.12 0.25
CA GLY A 59 14.01 -6.37 0.52
C GLY A 59 14.72 -6.40 1.87
N GLU A 60 15.26 -5.27 2.32
CA GLU A 60 15.83 -5.14 3.66
C GLU A 60 14.78 -5.26 4.77
N VAL A 61 13.62 -4.63 4.59
CA VAL A 61 12.54 -4.61 5.59
C VAL A 61 11.91 -5.99 5.76
N VAL A 62 11.72 -6.72 4.66
CA VAL A 62 11.09 -8.04 4.64
C VAL A 62 12.11 -9.17 4.92
N GLY A 63 13.41 -8.91 4.71
CA GLY A 63 14.49 -9.88 4.97
C GLY A 63 14.79 -10.82 3.80
N HIS A 64 14.29 -10.52 2.61
CA HIS A 64 14.63 -11.22 1.36
C HIS A 64 14.54 -10.28 0.17
N ARG A 65 15.28 -10.53 -0.92
CA ARG A 65 15.30 -9.66 -2.10
C ARG A 65 14.30 -10.12 -3.18
N GLY A 66 14.07 -9.24 -4.15
CA GLY A 66 13.30 -9.54 -5.36
C GLY A 66 11.85 -9.06 -5.31
N GLU A 67 11.13 -9.37 -6.38
CA GLU A 67 9.74 -8.93 -6.61
C GLU A 67 8.79 -9.31 -5.46
N GLY A 68 8.99 -10.49 -4.85
CA GLY A 68 8.18 -10.91 -3.71
C GLY A 68 8.24 -9.93 -2.53
N ALA A 69 9.38 -9.27 -2.29
CA ALA A 69 9.50 -8.30 -1.20
C ALA A 69 8.71 -7.03 -1.49
N VAL A 70 8.73 -6.59 -2.75
CA VAL A 70 7.91 -5.46 -3.23
C VAL A 70 6.43 -5.77 -3.04
N LEU A 71 5.96 -6.95 -3.45
CA LEU A 71 4.55 -7.34 -3.32
C LEU A 71 4.10 -7.43 -1.86
N VAL A 72 4.96 -7.95 -0.97
CA VAL A 72 4.66 -7.99 0.47
C VAL A 72 4.49 -6.58 1.05
N VAL A 73 5.38 -5.65 0.70
CA VAL A 73 5.27 -4.26 1.15
C VAL A 73 4.07 -3.58 0.53
N ALA A 74 3.85 -3.74 -0.79
CA ALA A 74 2.70 -3.18 -1.49
C ALA A 74 1.37 -3.65 -0.88
N ARG A 75 1.26 -4.93 -0.50
CA ARG A 75 0.06 -5.47 0.16
C ARG A 75 -0.15 -4.87 1.56
N ALA A 76 0.93 -4.64 2.31
CA ALA A 76 0.84 -3.97 3.60
C ALA A 76 0.39 -2.50 3.45
N VAL A 77 0.86 -1.79 2.42
CA VAL A 77 0.43 -0.42 2.10
C VAL A 77 -1.01 -0.40 1.59
N ALA A 78 -1.42 -1.36 0.75
CA ALA A 78 -2.80 -1.50 0.28
C ALA A 78 -3.79 -1.70 1.43
N LEU A 79 -3.45 -2.57 2.39
CA LEU A 79 -4.24 -2.77 3.60
C LEU A 79 -4.35 -1.49 4.44
N TRP A 80 -3.26 -0.73 4.54
CA TRP A 80 -3.28 0.56 5.21
C TRP A 80 -4.21 1.56 4.53
N TYR A 81 -4.18 1.65 3.20
CA TYR A 81 -5.07 2.53 2.45
C TYR A 81 -6.53 2.17 2.68
N LEU A 82 -6.85 0.88 2.66
CA LEU A 82 -8.20 0.39 2.92
C LEU A 82 -8.65 0.76 4.33
N GLN A 83 -7.78 0.59 5.33
CA GLN A 83 -8.06 1.02 6.71
C GLN A 83 -8.32 2.53 6.79
N VAL A 84 -7.49 3.36 6.16
CA VAL A 84 -7.69 4.82 6.12
C VAL A 84 -9.01 5.18 5.44
N ALA A 85 -9.37 4.49 4.35
CA ALA A 85 -10.64 4.70 3.67
C ALA A 85 -11.85 4.32 4.55
N GLU A 86 -11.75 3.24 5.35
CA GLU A 86 -12.77 2.90 6.36
C GLU A 86 -12.88 3.98 7.44
N GLU A 87 -11.75 4.43 7.99
CA GLU A 87 -11.69 5.45 9.05
C GLU A 87 -12.26 6.80 8.59
N LEU A 88 -12.06 7.16 7.32
CA LEU A 88 -12.61 8.36 6.71
C LEU A 88 -14.06 8.21 6.25
N GLY A 89 -14.66 7.02 6.38
CA GLY A 89 -16.04 6.75 5.98
C GLY A 89 -16.26 6.67 4.46
N VAL A 90 -15.17 6.54 3.70
CA VAL A 90 -15.18 6.40 2.23
C VAL A 90 -15.78 5.04 1.84
N VAL A 91 -15.48 3.99 2.60
CA VAL A 91 -16.06 2.65 2.41
C VAL A 91 -16.41 1.97 3.74
N ARG A 92 -17.31 0.98 3.70
CA ARG A 92 -17.49 -0.01 4.77
C ARG A 92 -17.18 -1.39 4.23
N VAL A 93 -16.04 -1.94 4.61
CA VAL A 93 -15.67 -3.30 4.22
C VAL A 93 -16.40 -4.29 5.11
N ARG A 94 -17.05 -5.29 4.51
CA ARG A 94 -17.54 -6.43 5.26
C ARG A 94 -16.37 -7.34 5.60
N ARG A 95 -16.00 -7.41 6.88
CA ARG A 95 -15.14 -8.48 7.39
C ARG A 95 -15.96 -9.77 7.34
N ARG A 96 -15.57 -10.69 6.46
CA ARG A 96 -16.14 -12.04 6.41
C ARG A 96 -15.52 -12.91 7.50
#